data_AF-A0A352S842-F1
#
_entry.id   AF-A0A352S842-F1
#
_cell.length_a   1.000
_cell.length_b   1.000
_cell.length_c   1.000
_cell.angle_alpha   90.00
_cell.angle_beta   90.00
_cell.angle_gamma   90.00
#
_symmetry.space_group_name_H-M   'P 1'
#
loop_
_entity.id
_entity.type
_entity.pdbx_description
1 polymer ?
#
loop_
_entity_poly.entity_id
_entity_poly.type
_entity_poly.pdbx_seq_one_letter_code
_entity_poly.pdbx_strand_id
1 'polypeptide(L)'
;QIRVHFESIGHPLVGDPVYHKATQRGQRPAIRVPLPVPFTRQALHAYRLGLVHPVTGRKMSWEAEPPEDLQALIDALDFEGQAQDDEEEDDWYEGDDDDQGDHDEE
;
A
#
# COMPACT_ATOMS: atom_id res chain seq x y z
N GLN A 1 1.32 9.81 -1.98
CA GLN A 1 2.66 9.41 -2.47
C GLN A 1 2.58 8.26 -3.47
N ILE A 2 1.99 7.11 -3.13
CA ILE A 2 1.84 5.95 -4.04
C ILE A 2 1.25 6.34 -5.41
N ARG A 3 0.10 7.02 -5.42
CA ARG A 3 -0.62 7.45 -6.64
C ARG A 3 0.23 8.25 -7.63
N VAL A 4 0.93 9.28 -7.13
CA VAL A 4 1.78 10.15 -7.98
C VAL A 4 3.01 9.41 -8.49
N HIS A 5 3.56 8.50 -7.68
CA HIS A 5 4.72 7.70 -8.09
C HIS A 5 4.36 6.78 -9.25
N PHE A 6 3.26 6.03 -9.13
CA PHE A 6 2.73 5.16 -10.18
C PHE A 6 2.40 5.92 -11.47
N GLU A 7 1.82 7.12 -11.37
CA GLU A 7 1.63 8.00 -12.54
C GLU A 7 2.98 8.40 -13.16
N SER A 8 3.97 8.79 -12.35
CA SER A 8 5.25 9.29 -12.86
C SER A 8 6.04 8.25 -13.67
N ILE A 9 5.83 6.96 -13.38
CA ILE A 9 6.42 5.84 -14.12
C ILE A 9 5.54 5.35 -15.28
N GLY A 10 4.43 6.04 -15.57
CA GLY A 10 3.51 5.71 -16.67
C GLY A 10 2.50 4.61 -16.37
N HIS A 11 2.33 4.24 -15.10
CA HIS A 11 1.44 3.17 -14.64
C HIS A 11 0.43 3.68 -13.59
N PRO A 12 -0.47 4.63 -13.91
CA PRO A 12 -1.48 5.08 -12.95
C PRO A 12 -2.35 3.95 -12.42
N LEU A 13 -2.84 4.12 -11.20
CA LEU A 13 -3.78 3.18 -10.60
C LEU A 13 -5.11 3.15 -11.37
N VAL A 14 -5.69 1.95 -11.43
CA VAL A 14 -7.04 1.73 -11.98
C VAL A 14 -8.05 2.57 -11.20
N GLY A 15 -8.96 3.23 -11.94
CA GLY A 15 -10.03 4.05 -11.36
C GLY A 15 -9.58 5.34 -10.66
N ASP A 16 -8.30 5.75 -10.76
CA ASP A 16 -7.83 7.03 -10.20
C ASP A 16 -8.38 8.23 -10.99
N PRO A 17 -9.32 9.04 -10.44
CA PRO A 17 -9.99 10.09 -11.22
C PRO A 17 -9.08 11.29 -11.54
N VAL A 18 -7.97 11.45 -10.81
CA VAL A 18 -7.05 12.60 -10.96
C VAL A 18 -6.00 12.28 -12.01
N TYR A 19 -5.31 11.15 -11.86
CA TYR A 19 -4.18 10.82 -12.72
C TYR A 19 -4.59 10.12 -14.02
N HIS A 20 -5.70 9.38 -14.05
CA HIS A 20 -6.21 8.77 -15.29
C HIS A 20 -6.52 9.81 -16.39
N LYS A 21 -7.00 10.99 -16.02
CA LYS A 21 -7.27 12.09 -16.97
C LYS A 21 -5.99 12.79 -17.42
N ALA A 22 -4.95 12.78 -16.58
CA ALA A 22 -3.65 13.38 -16.90
C ALA A 22 -2.92 12.52 -17.95
N THR A 23 -2.91 11.20 -17.80
CA THR A 23 -2.36 10.27 -18.80
C THR A 23 -3.10 10.37 -20.14
N GLN A 24 -4.43 10.48 -20.15
CA GLN A 24 -5.22 10.66 -21.40
C GLN A 24 -4.90 11.93 -22.19
N ARG A 25 -4.33 12.98 -21.58
CA ARG A 25 -4.15 14.30 -22.20
C ARG A 25 -2.89 14.45 -23.06
N GLY A 26 -2.13 13.36 -23.27
CA GLY A 26 -0.94 13.37 -24.11
C GLY A 26 -0.07 12.12 -24.07
N GLN A 27 -0.38 11.16 -23.19
CA GLN A 27 0.28 9.86 -23.14
C GLN A 27 -0.72 8.75 -23.44
N ARG A 28 -0.22 7.62 -23.94
CA ARG A 28 -1.07 6.49 -24.35
C ARG A 28 -1.98 6.08 -23.16
N PRO A 29 -3.25 5.71 -23.39
CA PRO A 29 -4.11 5.25 -22.31
C PRO A 29 -3.42 4.08 -21.61
N ALA A 30 -3.18 4.22 -20.29
CA ALA A 30 -2.53 3.18 -19.48
C ALA A 30 -3.33 1.88 -19.49
N ILE A 31 -4.66 2.00 -19.55
CA ILE A 31 -5.59 0.90 -19.72
C ILE A 31 -6.06 0.92 -21.18
N ARG A 32 -5.57 -0.03 -21.99
CA ARG A 32 -5.92 -0.13 -23.43
C ARG A 32 -7.16 -0.97 -23.70
N VAL A 33 -7.69 -1.63 -22.68
CA VAL A 33 -8.80 -2.59 -22.77
C VAL A 33 -9.88 -2.15 -21.78
N PRO A 34 -11.18 -2.16 -22.13
CA PRO A 34 -12.24 -1.93 -21.16
C PRO A 34 -12.06 -2.84 -19.95
N LEU A 35 -12.18 -2.28 -18.74
CA LEU A 35 -12.14 -3.09 -17.53
C LEU A 35 -13.30 -4.10 -17.56
N PRO A 36 -13.08 -5.33 -17.12
CA PRO A 36 -14.12 -6.36 -17.08
C PRO A 36 -15.23 -6.02 -16.06
N VAL A 37 -14.91 -5.19 -15.05
CA VAL A 37 -15.85 -4.68 -14.05
C VAL A 37 -15.76 -3.14 -13.95
N PRO A 38 -16.88 -2.44 -13.70
CA PRO A 38 -16.85 -1.00 -13.47
C PRO A 38 -16.10 -0.70 -12.17
N PHE A 39 -15.06 0.13 -12.23
CA PHE A 39 -14.26 0.51 -11.07
C PHE A 39 -13.96 2.00 -11.08
N THR A 40 -14.49 2.74 -10.11
CA THR A 40 -14.58 4.22 -10.15
C THR A 40 -13.74 4.94 -9.09
N ARG A 41 -13.02 4.20 -8.26
CA ARG A 41 -12.08 4.74 -7.26
C ARG A 41 -10.68 4.21 -7.53
N GLN A 42 -9.67 4.75 -6.87
CA GLN A 42 -8.33 4.21 -6.92
C GLN A 42 -8.29 2.76 -6.43
N ALA A 43 -7.70 1.87 -7.22
CA ALA A 43 -7.40 0.49 -6.84
C ALA A 43 -6.22 0.48 -5.86
N LEU A 44 -6.48 1.00 -4.65
CA LEU A 44 -5.54 1.11 -3.56
C LEU A 44 -6.26 0.76 -2.26
N HIS A 45 -5.66 -0.14 -1.50
CA HIS A 45 -6.16 -0.62 -0.22
C HIS A 45 -4.99 -0.79 0.75
N ALA A 46 -5.15 -0.34 1.98
CA ALA A 46 -4.15 -0.56 3.02
C ALA A 46 -4.48 -1.89 3.70
N TYR A 47 -3.77 -2.95 3.28
CA TYR A 47 -4.03 -4.31 3.74
C TYR A 47 -3.53 -4.55 5.18
N ARG A 48 -2.32 -4.12 5.50
CA ARG A 48 -1.67 -4.36 6.80
C ARG A 48 -1.14 -3.06 7.39
N LEU A 49 -1.27 -2.92 8.71
CA LEU A 49 -0.67 -1.84 9.50
C LEU A 49 0.09 -2.46 10.67
N GLY A 50 1.38 -2.18 10.77
CA GLY A 50 2.22 -2.54 11.92
C GLY A 50 2.76 -1.28 12.60
N LEU A 51 2.75 -1.27 13.94
CA LEU A 51 3.43 -0.23 14.73
C LEU A 51 3.76 -0.73 16.14
N VAL A 52 4.71 -0.03 16.78
CA VAL A 52 4.97 -0.17 18.22
C VAL A 52 4.01 0.72 18.99
N HIS A 53 3.25 0.13 19.93
CA HIS A 53 2.27 0.86 20.72
C HIS A 53 2.96 1.94 21.57
N PRO A 54 2.62 3.22 21.42
CA PRO A 54 3.41 4.33 21.95
C PRO A 54 3.46 4.39 23.48
N VAL A 55 2.49 3.76 24.17
CA VAL A 55 2.45 3.72 25.65
C VAL A 55 2.99 2.42 26.22
N THR A 56 2.89 1.31 25.48
CA THR A 56 3.17 -0.02 26.03
C THR A 56 4.41 -0.66 25.45
N GLY A 57 5.00 -0.08 24.39
CA GLY A 57 6.17 -0.60 23.70
C GLY A 57 5.91 -1.90 22.94
N ARG A 58 4.67 -2.38 22.88
CA ARG A 58 4.35 -3.67 22.25
C ARG A 58 4.22 -3.52 20.75
N LYS A 59 4.84 -4.42 19.99
CA LYS A 59 4.58 -4.58 18.55
C LYS A 59 3.12 -5.01 18.36
N MET A 60 2.42 -4.32 17.48
CA MET A 60 1.02 -4.60 17.15
C MET A 60 0.84 -4.56 15.64
N SER A 61 0.07 -5.51 15.11
CA SER A 61 -0.31 -5.58 13.70
C SER A 61 -1.82 -5.72 13.56
N TRP A 62 -2.34 -5.13 12.50
CA TRP A 62 -3.73 -5.26 12.09
C TRP A 62 -3.79 -5.51 10.59
N GLU A 63 -4.75 -6.32 10.19
CA GLU A 63 -5.03 -6.62 8.80
C GLU A 63 -6.48 -6.27 8.47
N ALA A 64 -6.69 -5.84 7.22
CA ALA A 64 -7.99 -5.52 6.68
C ALA A 64 -8.12 -6.20 5.32
N GLU A 65 -9.07 -7.13 5.23
CA GLU A 65 -9.41 -7.80 3.99
C GLU A 65 -9.71 -6.80 2.87
N PRO A 66 -9.35 -7.11 1.61
CA PRO A 66 -9.73 -6.28 0.47
C PRO A 66 -11.26 -6.08 0.42
N PRO A 67 -11.73 -4.86 0.12
CA PRO A 67 -13.15 -4.63 -0.09
C PRO A 67 -13.66 -5.37 -1.34
N GLU A 68 -14.96 -5.69 -1.34
CA GLU A 68 -15.61 -6.51 -2.37
C GLU A 68 -15.36 -6.02 -3.80
N ASP A 69 -15.36 -4.70 -4.02
CA ASP A 69 -15.11 -4.12 -5.33
C ASP A 69 -13.69 -4.38 -5.85
N LEU A 70 -12.69 -4.34 -4.95
CA LEU A 70 -11.30 -4.62 -5.29
C LEU A 70 -11.10 -6.13 -5.51
N GLN A 71 -11.74 -6.97 -4.70
CA GLN A 71 -11.72 -8.41 -4.91
C GLN A 71 -12.32 -8.79 -6.27
N ALA A 72 -13.49 -8.25 -6.61
CA ALA A 72 -14.12 -8.48 -7.91
C ALA A 72 -13.23 -8.03 -9.08
N LEU A 73 -12.46 -6.94 -8.90
CA LEU A 73 -11.51 -6.49 -9.90
C LEU A 73 -10.31 -7.45 -10.05
N ILE A 74 -9.76 -7.94 -8.94
CA ILE A 74 -8.67 -8.93 -8.90
C ILE A 74 -9.11 -10.21 -9.62
N ASP A 75 -10.28 -10.74 -9.25
CA ASP A 75 -10.85 -11.97 -9.82
C ASP A 75 -11.11 -11.80 -11.32
N ALA A 76 -11.67 -10.67 -11.73
CA ALA A 76 -11.99 -10.42 -13.14
C ALA A 76 -10.76 -10.21 -14.02
N LEU A 77 -9.62 -9.85 -13.42
CA LEU A 77 -8.33 -9.74 -14.10
C LEU A 77 -7.52 -11.04 -14.05
N ASP A 78 -8.05 -12.11 -13.45
CA ASP A 78 -7.38 -13.39 -13.23
C ASP A 78 -6.04 -13.20 -12.50
N PHE A 79 -6.01 -12.26 -11.56
CA PHE A 79 -4.81 -11.93 -10.81
C PHE A 79 -4.69 -12.88 -9.62
N GLU A 80 -3.87 -13.93 -9.75
CA GLU A 80 -3.51 -14.79 -8.63
C GLU A 80 -2.63 -14.00 -7.65
N GLY A 81 -3.24 -13.46 -6.60
CA GLY A 81 -2.50 -12.84 -5.51
C GLY A 81 -1.68 -13.91 -4.79
N GLN A 82 -0.35 -13.89 -4.97
CA GLN A 82 0.54 -14.60 -4.06
C GLN A 82 0.48 -13.83 -2.74
N ALA A 83 -0.31 -14.34 -1.79
CA ALA A 83 -0.10 -14.00 -0.39
C ALA A 83 1.31 -14.51 -0.05
N GLN A 84 2.30 -13.62 -0.10
CA GLN A 84 3.53 -13.86 0.60
C GLN A 84 3.17 -13.78 2.08
N ASP A 85 3.07 -14.96 2.70
CA ASP A 85 3.18 -15.11 4.14
C ASP A 85 4.59 -14.62 4.50
N ASP A 86 4.73 -13.30 4.59
CA ASP A 86 5.88 -12.66 5.22
C ASP A 86 5.77 -12.99 6.71
N GLU A 87 6.07 -14.24 7.09
CA GLU A 87 6.51 -14.59 8.45
C GLU A 87 7.93 -14.02 8.70
N GLU A 88 8.25 -12.88 8.10
CA GLU A 88 9.42 -12.10 8.49
C GLU A 88 9.07 -11.49 9.84
N GLU A 89 9.59 -12.11 10.90
CA GLU A 89 9.83 -11.50 12.19
C GLU A 89 10.19 -10.03 11.94
N ASP A 90 9.28 -9.10 12.28
CA ASP A 90 9.44 -7.65 12.06
C ASP A 90 10.69 -7.16 12.83
N ASP A 91 11.86 -7.36 12.25
CA ASP A 91 13.18 -6.95 12.74
C ASP A 91 13.49 -5.49 12.38
N TRP A 92 12.50 -4.80 11.81
CA TRP A 92 12.53 -3.38 11.41
C TRP A 92 12.73 -2.39 12.57
N TYR A 93 12.89 -2.88 13.80
CA TYR A 93 13.08 -2.09 15.02
C TYR A 93 14.32 -2.51 15.83
N GLU A 94 15.32 -3.17 15.24
CA GLU A 94 16.66 -3.22 15.81
C GLU A 94 17.41 -1.92 15.47
N GLY A 95 17.19 -0.86 16.25
CA GLY A 95 17.94 0.38 16.09
C GLY A 95 17.50 1.49 17.04
N ASP A 96 18.41 1.84 17.95
CA ASP A 96 18.44 3.04 18.79
C ASP A 96 17.66 2.98 20.13
N ASP A 97 17.96 1.96 20.96
CA ASP A 97 18.06 2.18 22.41
C ASP A 97 19.39 2.89 22.70
N ASP A 98 19.50 4.15 22.28
CA ASP A 98 20.48 5.10 22.82
C ASP A 98 20.01 5.55 24.21
N ASP A 99 19.93 4.62 25.17
CA ASP A 99 19.89 4.94 26.59
C ASP A 99 21.29 5.45 26.99
N GLN A 100 21.60 6.68 26.59
CA GLN A 100 22.68 7.44 27.20
C GLN A 100 22.23 7.79 28.62
N GLY A 101 22.49 6.85 29.52
CA GLY A 101 22.33 7.03 30.95
C GLY A 101 23.02 8.31 31.41
N ASP A 102 22.22 9.20 32.00
CA ASP A 102 22.67 10.20 32.96
C ASP A 102 23.46 9.47 34.06
N HIS A 103 24.78 9.55 33.99
CA HIS A 103 25.65 9.36 35.15
C HIS A 103 26.22 10.74 35.51
N ASP A 104 25.39 11.52 36.19
CA ASP A 104 25.87 12.58 37.08
C ASP A 104 26.57 11.91 38.27
N GLU A 105 27.90 11.92 38.28
CA GLU A 105 28.70 11.73 39.50
C GLU A 105 29.53 13.00 39.73
N GLU A 106 29.10 13.82 40.71
CA GLU A 106 29.93 14.81 41.44
C GLU A 106 30.73 14.13 42.57
#